data_AF-A0ABD0P2A1-F1
#
_entry.id   AF-A0ABD0P2A1-F1
#
_cell.length_a   1.000
_cell.length_b   1.000
_cell.length_c   1.000
_cell.angle_alpha   90.00
_cell.angle_beta   90.00
_cell.angle_gamma   90.00
#
_symmetry.space_group_name_H-M   'P 1'
#
loop_
_entity.id
_entity.type
_entity.pdbx_description
1 polymer ?
#
loop_
_entity_poly.entity_id
_entity_poly.type
_entity_poly.pdbx_seq_one_letter_code
_entity_poly.pdbx_strand_id
1 'polypeptide(L)' 'DLFDILLPMLNIYQEFVRNHQYSLQILAHCKQNRDFDKLLKQYEAKPDCEERTLETFLTYPMFQ' A
#
# COMPACT_ATOMS: atom_id res chain seq x y z
N ASP A 1 5.32 14.26 15.42
CA ASP A 1 5.59 14.45 16.86
C ASP A 1 5.15 13.34 17.81
N LEU A 2 3.89 12.86 17.86
CA LEU A 2 3.55 11.70 18.72
C LEU A 2 3.76 10.35 18.02
N PHE A 3 3.48 10.31 16.71
CA PHE A 3 3.65 9.11 15.87
C PHE A 3 5.13 8.80 15.59
N ASP A 4 5.98 9.81 15.42
CA ASP A 4 7.44 9.65 15.24
C ASP A 4 8.13 9.06 16.47
N ILE A 5 7.57 9.33 17.66
CA ILE A 5 8.06 8.78 18.93
C ILE A 5 7.61 7.32 19.12
N LEU A 6 6.47 6.92 18.53
CA LEU A 6 5.90 5.57 18.63
C LEU A 6 6.38 4.62 17.52
N LEU A 7 6.83 5.16 16.38
CA LEU A 7 7.28 4.40 15.21
C LEU A 7 8.41 3.40 15.50
N PRO A 8 9.43 3.73 16.34
CA PRO A 8 10.46 2.77 16.74
C PRO A 8 9.93 1.64 17.64
N MET A 9 8.83 1.85 18.36
CA MET A 9 8.20 0.82 19.21
C MET A 9 7.22 -0.09 18.44
N LEU A 10 6.93 0.24 17.18
CA LEU A 10 6.14 -0.55 16.25
C LEU A 10 7.06 -1.23 15.23
N ASN A 11 7.89 -2.18 15.67
CA ASN A 11 8.85 -2.94 14.84
C ASN A 11 8.22 -3.50 13.54
N ILE A 12 6.90 -3.77 13.55
CA ILE A 12 6.12 -4.25 12.40
C ILE A 12 5.96 -3.19 11.31
N TYR A 13 5.81 -1.91 11.67
CA TYR A 13 5.68 -0.81 10.71
C TYR A 13 7.03 -0.46 10.05
N GLN A 14 8.15 -0.65 10.76
CA GLN A 14 9.48 -0.47 10.16
C GLN A 14 9.75 -1.43 9.02
N GLU A 15 9.40 -2.72 9.18
CA GLU A 15 9.55 -3.70 8.11
C GLU A 15 8.56 -3.43 6.96
N PHE A 16 7.36 -2.95 7.25
CA PHE A 16 6.42 -2.52 6.22
C PHE A 16 6.99 -1.36 5.38
N VAL A 17 7.53 -0.32 6.04
CA VAL A 17 8.16 0.83 5.36
C VAL A 17 9.39 0.40 4.57
N ARG A 18 10.25 -0.48 5.14
CA ARG A 18 11.45 -1.01 4.47
C ARG A 18 11.09 -1.78 3.21
N ASN A 19 10.01 -2.55 3.23
CA ASN A 19 9.57 -3.37 2.11
C ASN A 19 8.67 -2.63 1.11
N HIS A 20 8.28 -1.38 1.38
CA HIS A 20 7.30 -0.68 0.55
C HIS A 20 7.69 -0.60 -0.94
N GLN A 21 8.93 -0.20 -1.24
CA GLN A 21 9.39 -0.12 -2.63
C GLN A 21 9.31 -1.49 -3.34
N TYR A 22 9.63 -2.57 -2.63
CA TYR A 22 9.52 -3.92 -3.15
C TYR A 22 8.05 -4.31 -3.37
N SER A 23 7.16 -4.00 -2.41
CA SER A 23 5.71 -4.22 -2.54
C SER A 23 5.12 -3.52 -3.77
N LEU A 24 5.53 -2.28 -4.05
CA LEU A 24 5.09 -1.55 -5.25
C LEU A 24 5.61 -2.18 -6.55
N GLN A 25 6.85 -2.67 -6.57
CA GLN A 25 7.40 -3.37 -7.74
C GLN A 25 6.64 -4.66 -8.04
N ILE A 26 6.34 -5.45 -7.00
CA ILE A 26 5.55 -6.67 -7.14
C ILE A 26 4.13 -6.33 -7.59
N LEU A 27 3.50 -5.30 -7.04
CA LEU A 27 2.19 -4.84 -7.48
C LEU A 27 2.18 -4.44 -8.96
N ALA A 28 3.19 -3.69 -9.41
CA ALA A 28 3.35 -3.33 -10.81
C ALA A 28 3.50 -4.56 -11.72
N HIS A 29 4.22 -5.59 -11.25
CA HIS A 29 4.33 -6.86 -11.95
C HIS A 29 2.98 -7.61 -11.99
N CYS A 30 2.25 -7.67 -10.88
CA CYS A 30 0.93 -8.28 -10.81
C CYS A 30 -0.09 -7.59 -11.74
N LYS A 31 -0.01 -6.26 -11.90
CA LYS A 31 -0.86 -5.50 -12.84
C LYS A 31 -0.62 -5.86 -14.32
N GLN A 32 0.49 -6.52 -14.67
CA GLN A 32 0.70 -7.05 -16.03
C GLN A 32 -0.22 -8.24 -16.32
N ASN A 33 -0.69 -8.94 -15.28
CA ASN A 33 -1.69 -9.99 -15.41
C ASN A 33 -3.09 -9.37 -15.52
N ARG A 34 -3.75 -9.60 -16.66
CA ARG A 34 -5.08 -9.02 -16.97
C ARG A 34 -6.17 -9.43 -15.98
N ASP A 35 -6.14 -10.65 -15.48
CA ASP A 35 -7.17 -11.12 -14.53
C ASP A 35 -7.02 -10.44 -13.18
N PHE A 36 -5.78 -10.25 -12.73
CA PHE A 36 -5.47 -9.50 -11.51
C PHE A 36 -5.83 -8.01 -11.67
N ASP A 37 -5.45 -7.37 -12.77
CA ASP A 37 -5.79 -5.96 -13.03
C ASP A 37 -7.31 -5.72 -13.06
N LYS A 38 -8.06 -6.62 -13.71
CA LYS A 38 -9.52 -6.56 -13.72
C LYS A 38 -10.12 -6.71 -12.33
N LEU A 39 -9.62 -7.67 -11.55
CA LEU A 39 -10.07 -7.89 -10.18
C LEU A 39 -9.77 -6.68 -9.30
N LEU A 40 -8.55 -6.15 -9.39
CA LEU A 40 -8.10 -4.99 -8.62
C LEU A 40 -8.97 -3.77 -8.90
N LYS A 41 -9.24 -3.46 -10.18
CA LYS A 41 -10.14 -2.36 -10.57
C LYS A 41 -11.55 -2.49 -10.01
N GLN A 42 -12.08 -3.72 -9.88
CA GLN A 42 -13.39 -3.93 -9.25
C GLN A 42 -13.37 -3.59 -7.76
N TYR A 43 -12.27 -3.84 -7.06
CA TYR A 43 -12.12 -3.48 -5.66
C TYR A 43 -11.90 -1.97 -5.48
N GLU A 44 -11.05 -1.37 -6.31
CA GLU A 44 -10.78 0.08 -6.27
C GLU A 44 -12.02 0.92 -6.62
N ALA A 45 -12.96 0.38 -7.40
CA ALA A 45 -14.23 1.04 -7.72
C ALA A 45 -15.24 1.02 -6.56
N LYS A 46 -14.96 0.36 -5.43
CA LYS A 46 -15.84 0.37 -4.26
C LYS A 46 -15.88 1.77 -3.63
N PRO A 47 -17.04 2.24 -3.16
CA PRO A 47 -17.17 3.56 -2.56
C PRO A 47 -16.26 3.75 -1.33
N ASP A 48 -16.00 2.68 -0.57
CA ASP A 48 -15.11 2.70 0.59
C ASP A 48 -13.65 3.05 0.23
N CYS A 49 -13.26 2.82 -1.02
CA CYS A 49 -11.91 3.16 -1.49
C CYS A 49 -11.75 4.66 -1.77
N GLU A 50 -12.84 5.43 -1.90
CA GLU A 50 -12.80 6.87 -2.18
C GLU A 50 -11.90 7.22 -3.38
N GLU A 51 -12.00 6.46 -4.48
CA GLU A 51 -11.17 6.60 -5.69
C GLU A 51 -9.67 6.35 -5.49
N ARG A 52 -9.27 5.85 -4.33
CA ARG A 52 -7.86 5.54 -4.03
C ARG A 52 -7.47 4.17 -4.55
N THR A 53 -6.25 4.10 -5.07
CA THR A 53 -5.67 2.85 -5.57
C THR A 53 -5.03 2.04 -4.45
N LEU A 54 -4.77 0.76 -4.70
CA LEU A 54 -4.01 -0.08 -3.78
C LEU A 54 -2.61 0.50 -3.50
N GLU A 55 -1.96 1.13 -4.48
CA GLU A 55 -0.71 1.86 -4.24
C GLU A 55 -0.87 2.94 -3.18
N THR A 56 -1.95 3.71 -3.25
CA THR A 56 -2.24 4.78 -2.29
C THR A 56 -2.37 4.21 -0.87
N PHE A 57 -3.05 3.07 -0.73
CA PHE A 57 -3.16 2.35 0.54
C PHE A 57 -1.82 1.85 1.08
N LEU A 58 -0.91 1.42 0.20
CA LEU A 58 0.42 0.97 0.57
C LEU A 58 1.34 2.12 0.99
N THR A 59 1.06 3.36 0.60
CA THR A 59 1.88 4.54 0.95
C THR A 59 1.45 5.22 2.26
N TYR A 60 0.22 5.02 2.75
CA TYR A 60 -0.23 5.65 4.00
C TYR A 60 0.67 5.42 5.23
N PRO A 61 1.27 4.23 5.42
CA PRO A 61 2.20 4.01 6.53
C PRO A 61 3.58 4.65 6.34
N MET A 62 3.87 5.20 5.15
CA MET A 62 5.15 5.84 4.86
C MET A 62 5.14 7.36 4.98
N PHE A 63 3.97 8.00 4.95
CA PHE A 63 3.86 9.45 5.12
C PHE A 63 4.01 9.80 6.61
N GLN A 64 5.28 9.83 7.04
CA GLN A 64 5.81 10.60 8.16
C GLN A 64 6.98 11.44 7.66
#